data_AF-A0A6M2EUZ5-F1
#
_entry.id   AF-A0A6M2EUZ5-F1
#
_cell.length_a   1.000
_cell.length_b   1.000
_cell.length_c   1.000
_cell.angle_alpha   90.00
_cell.angle_beta   90.00
_cell.angle_gamma   90.00
#
_symmetry.space_group_name_H-M   'P 1'
#
loop_
_entity.id
_entity.type
_entity.pdbx_description
1 polymer ?
#
loop_
_entity_poly.entity_id
_entity_poly.type
_entity_poly.pdbx_seq_one_letter_code
_entity_poly.pdbx_strand_id
1 'polypeptide(L)'
;MATENPSTPLSFTTLIHMITVKLSSANYLIWHSQILPFIESQDLVGHINGSIVPHPKFDSLNSQTPSDKYLSWKEANQPLFCLLRSSLTGEALAEIVGLFTDHDVWLALGTTFNHRSKAREIHLKDE
;
A
#
# COMPACT_ATOMS: atom_id res chain seq x y z
N MET A 1 31.05 17.38 -25.17
CA MET A 1 29.63 17.02 -24.99
C MET A 1 29.61 15.84 -24.03
N ALA A 2 29.19 16.05 -22.78
CA ALA A 2 29.06 14.97 -21.81
C ALA A 2 27.70 14.30 -22.04
N THR A 3 27.72 13.04 -22.46
CA THR A 3 26.52 12.21 -22.61
C THR A 3 25.91 11.95 -21.24
N GLU A 4 24.69 12.45 -21.08
CA GLU A 4 23.85 12.30 -19.90
C GLU A 4 23.51 10.81 -19.76
N ASN A 5 23.96 10.17 -18.68
CA ASN A 5 23.56 8.79 -18.38
C ASN A 5 22.06 8.81 -18.06
N PRO A 6 21.20 8.04 -18.76
CA PRO A 6 19.84 7.84 -18.30
C PRO A 6 19.93 7.01 -17.01
N SER A 7 19.71 7.65 -15.86
CA SER A 7 19.52 6.94 -14.60
C SER A 7 18.31 6.02 -14.78
N THR A 8 18.58 4.72 -14.92
CA THR A 8 17.54 3.71 -14.98
C THR A 8 16.74 3.77 -13.68
N PRO A 9 15.39 3.84 -13.76
CA PRO A 9 14.57 3.84 -12.55
C PRO A 9 14.82 2.54 -11.78
N LEU A 10 14.90 2.65 -10.45
CA LEU A 10 15.06 1.50 -9.58
C LEU A 10 13.88 0.53 -9.76
N SER A 11 14.17 -0.77 -9.78
CA SER A 11 13.13 -1.80 -9.85
C SER A 11 12.24 -1.75 -8.61
N PHE A 12 10.94 -1.99 -8.80
CA PHE A 12 9.95 -2.07 -7.71
C PHE A 12 10.38 -2.98 -6.57
N THR A 13 11.00 -4.12 -6.87
CA THR A 13 11.51 -5.07 -5.86
C THR A 13 12.61 -4.45 -5.01
N THR A 14 13.57 -3.76 -5.63
CA THR A 14 14.64 -3.04 -4.92
C THR A 14 14.06 -1.98 -4.01
N LEU A 15 13.11 -1.24 -4.55
CA LEU A 15 12.36 -0.19 -3.91
C LEU A 15 11.61 -0.73 -2.66
N ILE A 16 10.92 -1.89 -2.73
CA ILE A 16 10.32 -2.54 -1.55
C ILE A 16 11.36 -2.82 -0.46
N HIS A 17 12.54 -3.33 -0.85
CA HIS A 17 13.60 -3.66 0.10
C HIS A 17 14.20 -2.43 0.80
N MET A 18 13.99 -1.22 0.27
CA MET A 18 14.44 0.03 0.90
C MET A 18 13.49 0.51 2.01
N ILE A 19 12.30 -0.08 2.15
CA ILE A 19 11.39 0.21 3.27
C ILE A 19 11.94 -0.47 4.53
N THR A 20 12.51 0.35 5.40
CA THR A 20 13.10 -0.11 6.67
C THR A 20 12.12 -0.02 7.83
N VAL A 21 11.09 0.83 7.72
CA VAL A 21 10.09 1.02 8.77
C VAL A 21 8.90 0.10 8.55
N LYS A 22 8.64 -0.76 9.53
CA LYS A 22 7.41 -1.56 9.57
C LYS A 22 6.35 -0.88 10.43
N LEU A 23 5.13 -0.80 9.93
CA LEU A 23 4.00 -0.18 10.62
C LEU A 23 3.70 -0.90 11.92
N SER A 24 3.68 -0.13 13.01
CA SER A 24 3.21 -0.51 14.33
C SER A 24 2.33 0.58 14.92
N SER A 25 1.68 0.30 16.04
CA SER A 25 0.86 1.21 16.84
C SER A 25 1.56 2.52 17.22
N ALA A 26 2.89 2.54 17.17
CA ALA A 26 3.73 3.62 17.65
C ALA A 26 4.27 4.56 16.56
N ASN A 27 4.24 4.16 15.29
CA ASN A 27 5.07 4.80 14.25
C ASN A 27 4.30 5.14 12.95
N TYR A 28 2.97 5.20 13.00
CA TYR A 28 2.12 5.42 11.83
C TYR A 28 2.57 6.60 10.97
N LEU A 29 2.85 7.77 11.57
CA LEU A 29 3.23 8.97 10.83
C LEU A 29 4.55 8.78 10.06
N ILE A 30 5.53 8.12 10.68
CA ILE A 30 6.82 7.83 10.06
C ILE A 30 6.64 6.83 8.92
N TRP A 31 5.92 5.73 9.17
CA TRP A 31 5.60 4.74 8.16
C TRP A 31 4.89 5.37 6.96
N HIS A 32 3.83 6.14 7.20
CA HIS A 32 3.06 6.80 6.15
C HIS A 32 3.92 7.77 5.34
N SER A 33 4.82 8.52 5.98
CA SER A 33 5.74 9.43 5.29
C SER A 33 6.75 8.72 4.37
N GLN A 34 7.08 7.45 4.62
CA GLN A 34 7.96 6.67 3.74
C GLN A 34 7.18 5.99 2.61
N ILE A 35 5.98 5.50 2.89
CA ILE A 35 5.19 4.74 1.91
C ILE A 35 4.49 5.66 0.90
N LEU A 36 3.99 6.82 1.30
CA LEU A 36 3.24 7.68 0.39
C LEU A 36 4.07 8.16 -0.83
N PRO A 37 5.29 8.71 -0.67
CA PRO A 37 6.10 9.15 -1.81
C PRO A 37 6.46 8.00 -2.75
N PHE A 38 6.55 6.78 -2.21
CA PHE A 38 6.78 5.59 -2.99
C PHE A 38 5.61 5.29 -3.91
N ILE A 39 4.40 5.28 -3.38
CA ILE A 39 3.16 5.06 -4.13
C ILE A 39 3.01 6.14 -5.23
N GLU A 40 3.33 7.39 -4.91
CA GLU A 40 3.35 8.50 -5.86
C GLU A 40 4.37 8.28 -6.99
N SER A 41 5.58 7.81 -6.66
CA SER A 41 6.64 7.57 -7.65
C SER A 41 6.34 6.44 -8.65
N GLN A 42 5.41 5.55 -8.29
CA GLN A 42 5.03 4.38 -9.10
C GLN A 42 3.68 4.58 -9.81
N ASP A 43 3.09 5.78 -9.73
CA ASP A 43 1.76 6.09 -10.26
C ASP A 43 0.64 5.21 -9.68
N LEU A 44 0.81 4.75 -8.44
CA LEU A 44 -0.12 3.83 -7.76
C LEU A 44 -1.18 4.55 -6.92
N VAL A 45 -1.19 5.89 -6.92
CA VAL A 45 -2.08 6.71 -6.08
C VAL A 45 -3.56 6.43 -6.35
N GLY A 46 -3.91 6.15 -7.62
CA GLY A 46 -5.27 5.80 -8.02
C GLY A 46 -5.83 4.55 -7.31
N HIS A 47 -4.95 3.65 -6.87
CA HIS A 47 -5.35 2.43 -6.17
C HIS A 47 -5.66 2.66 -4.69
N ILE A 48 -4.96 3.59 -4.02
CA ILE A 48 -5.21 3.92 -2.61
C ILE A 48 -6.33 4.94 -2.40
N ASN A 49 -6.60 5.79 -3.38
CA ASN A 49 -7.66 6.80 -3.29
C ASN A 49 -9.03 6.32 -3.81
N GLY A 50 -9.09 5.10 -4.34
CA GLY A 50 -10.31 4.49 -4.87
C GLY A 50 -10.73 4.97 -6.26
N SER A 51 -9.90 5.77 -6.96
CA SER A 51 -10.16 6.18 -8.34
C SER A 51 -10.09 5.02 -9.31
N ILE A 52 -9.24 4.02 -9.02
CA ILE A 52 -9.14 2.77 -9.77
C ILE A 52 -9.94 1.69 -9.04
N VAL A 53 -11.18 1.50 -9.49
CA VAL A 53 -12.10 0.54 -8.89
C VAL A 53 -11.77 -0.88 -9.38
N PRO A 54 -11.87 -1.91 -8.51
CA PRO A 54 -11.74 -3.30 -8.93
C PRO A 54 -12.75 -3.66 -10.02
N HIS A 55 -12.27 -4.24 -11.12
CA HIS A 55 -13.18 -4.80 -12.11
C HIS A 55 -13.90 -6.04 -11.55
N PRO A 56 -15.15 -6.30 -11.96
CA PRO A 56 -15.82 -7.54 -11.61
C PRO A 56 -14.98 -8.75 -12.03
N LYS A 57 -14.79 -9.69 -11.08
CA LYS A 57 -13.99 -10.89 -11.33
C LYS A 57 -14.53 -11.71 -12.50
N PHE A 58 -15.86 -11.77 -12.65
CA PHE A 58 -16.54 -12.51 -13.71
C PHE A 58 -17.41 -11.55 -14.53
N ASP A 59 -17.36 -11.67 -15.86
CA ASP A 59 -18.17 -10.82 -16.76
C ASP A 59 -19.67 -11.15 -16.71
N SER A 60 -20.03 -12.33 -16.22
CA SER A 60 -21.41 -12.75 -16.01
C SER A 60 -21.51 -13.70 -14.82
N LEU A 61 -22.71 -13.80 -14.24
CA LEU A 61 -22.99 -14.64 -13.07
C LEU A 61 -22.68 -16.14 -13.31
N ASN A 62 -22.70 -16.58 -14.57
CA ASN A 62 -22.45 -17.98 -14.95
C ASN A 62 -21.02 -18.23 -15.45
N SER A 63 -20.19 -17.19 -15.56
CA SER A 63 -18.80 -17.36 -15.96
C SER A 63 -17.99 -17.92 -14.79
N GLN A 64 -17.21 -18.97 -15.06
CA GLN A 64 -16.23 -19.51 -14.13
C GLN A 64 -14.81 -18.98 -14.41
N THR A 65 -14.62 -18.30 -15.54
CA THR A 65 -13.33 -17.77 -15.96
C THR A 65 -13.24 -16.29 -15.59
N PRO A 66 -12.16 -15.87 -14.90
CA PRO A 66 -11.94 -14.46 -14.61
C PRO A 66 -11.87 -13.62 -15.88
N SER A 67 -12.41 -12.40 -15.84
CA SER A 67 -12.30 -11.47 -16.98
C SER A 67 -10.87 -10.99 -17.18
N ASP A 68 -10.48 -10.74 -18.43
CA ASP A 68 -9.14 -10.19 -18.74
C ASP A 68 -8.92 -8.84 -18.05
N LYS A 69 -9.97 -8.02 -17.95
CA LYS A 69 -9.93 -6.73 -17.25
C LYS A 69 -9.64 -6.89 -15.77
N TYR A 70 -10.23 -7.89 -15.12
CA TYR A 70 -9.93 -8.21 -13.73
C TYR A 70 -8.50 -8.70 -13.55
N LEU A 71 -8.01 -9.55 -14.46
CA LEU A 71 -6.63 -10.05 -14.41
C LEU A 71 -5.62 -8.90 -14.58
N SER A 72 -5.79 -8.04 -15.59
CA SER A 72 -4.92 -6.88 -15.80
C SER A 72 -4.96 -5.90 -14.63
N TRP A 73 -6.15 -5.65 -14.06
CA TRP A 73 -6.25 -4.85 -12.84
C TRP A 73 -5.48 -5.52 -11.70
N LYS A 74 -5.66 -6.83 -11.48
CA LYS A 74 -5.00 -7.55 -10.39
C LYS A 74 -3.48 -7.54 -10.53
N GLU A 75 -2.96 -7.70 -11.74
CA GLU A 75 -1.52 -7.63 -12.04
C GLU A 75 -0.95 -6.25 -11.74
N ALA A 76 -1.67 -5.17 -12.08
CA ALA A 76 -1.26 -3.81 -11.76
C ALA A 76 -1.28 -3.51 -10.25
N ASN A 77 -2.17 -4.15 -9.48
CA ASN A 77 -2.27 -3.97 -8.02
C ASN A 77 -1.29 -4.82 -7.21
N GLN A 78 -0.86 -5.99 -7.73
CA GLN A 78 -0.02 -6.93 -7.00
C GLN A 78 1.25 -6.28 -6.38
N PRO A 79 1.96 -5.38 -7.07
CA PRO A 79 3.10 -4.67 -6.49
C PRO A 79 2.72 -3.91 -5.21
N LEU A 80 1.65 -3.11 -5.24
CA LEU A 80 1.18 -2.32 -4.10
C LEU A 80 0.81 -3.21 -2.90
N PHE A 81 0.11 -4.31 -3.17
CA PHE A 81 -0.28 -5.25 -2.11
C PHE A 81 0.94 -5.90 -1.45
N CYS A 82 1.95 -6.27 -2.25
CA CYS A 82 3.22 -6.79 -1.77
C CYS A 82 4.00 -5.77 -0.94
N LEU A 83 4.03 -4.51 -1.40
CA LEU A 83 4.65 -3.38 -0.70
C LEU A 83 4.05 -3.19 0.68
N LEU A 84 2.72 -3.03 0.73
CA LEU A 84 1.97 -2.81 1.96
C LEU A 84 2.28 -3.94 2.93
N ARG A 85 2.03 -5.20 2.56
CA ARG A 85 2.28 -6.36 3.44
C ARG A 85 3.73 -6.47 3.93
N SER A 86 4.71 -6.15 3.09
CA SER A 86 6.14 -6.22 3.48
C SER A 86 6.50 -5.15 4.52
N SER A 87 5.78 -4.03 4.50
CA SER A 87 5.93 -2.91 5.42
C SER A 87 5.09 -3.02 6.70
N LEU A 88 4.41 -4.13 6.96
CA LEU A 88 3.59 -4.30 8.18
C LEU A 88 4.29 -5.17 9.21
N THR A 89 4.05 -4.86 10.49
CA THR A 89 4.32 -5.80 11.59
C THR A 89 3.20 -6.84 11.70
N GLY A 90 3.39 -7.87 12.55
CA GLY A 90 2.36 -8.88 12.79
C GLY A 90 1.03 -8.31 13.31
N GLU A 91 1.07 -7.27 14.16
CA GLU A 91 -0.14 -6.60 14.65
C GLU A 91 -0.88 -5.87 13.52
N ALA A 92 -0.17 -5.18 12.64
CA ALA A 92 -0.78 -4.47 11.51
C ALA A 92 -1.31 -5.44 10.43
N LEU A 93 -0.65 -6.59 10.25
CA LEU A 93 -1.17 -7.64 9.36
C LEU A 93 -2.50 -8.21 9.85
N ALA A 94 -2.71 -8.32 11.17
CA ALA A 94 -3.95 -8.84 11.74
C ALA A 94 -5.15 -7.92 11.46
N GLU A 95 -4.93 -6.60 11.41
CA GLU A 95 -5.98 -5.60 11.15
C GLU A 95 -6.47 -5.61 9.69
N ILE A 96 -5.70 -6.19 8.76
CA ILE A 96 -6.04 -6.23 7.33
C ILE A 96 -6.50 -7.61 6.85
N VAL A 97 -6.70 -8.56 7.78
CA VAL A 97 -7.20 -9.89 7.45
C VAL A 97 -8.61 -9.80 6.87
N GLY A 98 -8.81 -10.37 5.68
CA GLY A 98 -10.10 -10.36 4.99
C GLY A 98 -10.34 -9.13 4.11
N LEU A 99 -9.38 -8.20 4.02
CA LEU A 99 -9.41 -7.11 3.05
C LEU A 99 -8.78 -7.56 1.73
N PHE A 100 -9.43 -7.22 0.62
CA PHE A 100 -9.06 -7.69 -0.71
C PHE A 100 -8.67 -6.58 -1.69
N THR A 101 -8.76 -5.32 -1.28
CA THR A 101 -8.39 -4.17 -2.10
C THR A 101 -7.34 -3.32 -1.40
N ASP A 102 -6.41 -2.75 -2.17
CA ASP A 102 -5.38 -1.86 -1.62
C ASP A 102 -5.99 -0.63 -0.95
N HIS A 103 -7.11 -0.13 -1.48
CA HIS A 103 -7.89 0.94 -0.87
C HIS A 103 -8.37 0.59 0.54
N ASP A 104 -9.01 -0.57 0.71
CA ASP A 104 -9.54 -0.97 2.02
C ASP A 104 -8.41 -1.20 3.02
N VAL A 105 -7.31 -1.82 2.57
CA VAL A 105 -6.09 -1.99 3.37
C VAL A 105 -5.55 -0.63 3.81
N TRP A 106 -5.36 0.30 2.88
CA TRP A 106 -4.84 1.64 3.17
C TRP A 106 -5.71 2.40 4.18
N LEU A 107 -7.03 2.35 3.98
CA LEU A 107 -8.01 2.99 4.86
C LEU A 107 -8.03 2.37 6.27
N ALA A 108 -8.03 1.04 6.36
CA ALA A 108 -8.02 0.33 7.64
C ALA A 108 -6.76 0.64 8.45
N LEU A 109 -5.58 0.64 7.80
CA LEU A 109 -4.33 1.01 8.45
C LEU A 109 -4.36 2.47 8.93
N GLY A 110 -4.83 3.39 8.09
CA GLY A 110 -4.95 4.81 8.43
C GLY A 110 -5.91 5.07 9.59
N THR A 111 -7.04 4.40 9.64
CA THR A 111 -8.03 4.59 10.71
C THR A 111 -7.56 4.02 12.04
N THR A 112 -7.00 2.80 12.04
CA THR A 112 -6.56 2.12 13.26
C THR A 112 -5.28 2.72 13.86
N PHE A 113 -4.25 2.93 13.04
CA PHE A 113 -2.91 3.26 13.55
C PHE A 113 -2.67 4.76 13.73
N ASN A 114 -3.36 5.63 12.98
CA ASN A 114 -3.28 7.08 13.20
C ASN A 114 -3.86 7.47 14.57
N HIS A 115 -5.00 6.87 14.96
CA HIS A 115 -5.62 7.12 16.26
C HIS A 115 -4.71 6.67 17.41
N ARG A 116 -4.13 5.46 17.32
CA ARG A 116 -3.22 4.90 18.34
C ARG A 116 -1.92 5.70 18.45
N SER A 117 -1.34 6.12 17.32
CA SER A 117 -0.11 6.93 17.31
C SER A 117 -0.32 8.31 17.94
N LYS A 118 -1.44 8.99 17.63
CA LYS A 118 -1.77 10.30 18.21
C LYS A 118 -2.09 10.23 19.71
N ALA A 119 -2.84 9.21 20.14
CA ALA A 119 -3.14 9.02 21.56
C ALA A 119 -1.86 8.85 22.40
N ARG A 120 -0.87 8.14 21.86
CA ARG A 120 0.43 7.94 22.52
C ARG A 120 1.29 9.21 22.54
N GLU A 121 1.28 9.99 21.45
CA GLU A 121 2.02 11.27 21.40
C GLU A 121 1.52 12.25 22.48
N ILE A 122 0.21 12.29 22.71
CA ILE A 122 -0.39 13.11 23.77
C ILE A 122 0.07 12.61 25.14
N HIS A 123 -0.05 11.31 25.41
CA HIS A 123 0.35 10.73 26.70
C HIS A 123 1.84 10.96 27.04
N LEU A 124 2.73 10.90 26.05
CA LEU A 124 4.17 11.16 26.22
C LEU A 124 4.52 12.65 26.41
N LYS A 125 3.61 13.57 26.08
CA LYS A 125 3.79 15.02 26.29
C LYS A 125 3.25 15.49 27.64
N ASP A 126 2.38 14.71 28.25
CA ASP A 126 1.78 14.96 29.57
C ASP A 126 2.59 14.35 30.75
N GLU A 127 3.69 13.65 30.46
CA GLU A 127 4.67 13.13 31.43
C GLU A 127 5.93 14.01 31.49
#